data_AF-A0A2G9NQ44-F1
#
_entry.id   AF-A0A2G9NQ44-F1
#
_cell.length_a   1.000
_cell.length_b   1.000
_cell.length_c   1.000
_cell.angle_alpha   90.00
_cell.angle_beta   90.00
_cell.angle_gamma   90.00
#
_symmetry.space_group_name_H-M   'P 1'
#
loop_
_entity.id
_entity.type
_entity.pdbx_description
1 polymer ?
#
loop_
_entity_poly.entity_id
_entity_poly.type
_entity_poly.pdbx_seq_one_letter_code
_entity_poly.pdbx_strand_id
1 'polypeptide(L)'
;MKTRMEPGLGNSEREPSLITEVDMNDFINFNGVNLVKHDYNILTGIAKEYFHKTAEKYFSNLREASKLVYLHVEDKRVRRLDMCSQSLIEVPKGIDKLVNLSVLSLSSNQIEDVSGLGNLVELERLYLGYNQIRDITGLGNLVNLELLGLSNNPNLDCNAWNNKKVIDELKERECEVYL
;
A
#
# COMPACT_ATOMS: atom_id res chain seq x y z
N MET A 1 -46.10 -42.27 -28.97
CA MET A 1 -44.67 -42.52 -29.22
C MET A 1 -43.90 -41.46 -28.41
N LYS A 2 -42.90 -41.80 -27.57
CA LYS A 2 -41.48 -42.03 -27.94
C LYS A 2 -40.94 -40.92 -28.87
N THR A 3 -39.82 -40.23 -28.65
CA THR A 3 -38.72 -40.24 -27.66
C THR A 3 -37.88 -38.95 -27.90
N ARG A 4 -37.45 -38.18 -26.89
CA ARG A 4 -36.13 -38.19 -26.20
C ARG A 4 -34.90 -37.69 -27.01
N MET A 5 -34.17 -36.75 -26.38
CA MET A 5 -32.74 -36.32 -26.52
C MET A 5 -32.32 -35.20 -27.50
N GLU A 6 -31.93 -34.08 -26.86
CA GLU A 6 -30.84 -33.12 -27.12
C GLU A 6 -29.44 -33.79 -27.28
N PRO A 7 -28.30 -33.11 -27.67
CA PRO A 7 -27.96 -31.69 -27.39
C PRO A 7 -27.19 -30.89 -28.48
N GLY A 8 -26.90 -29.60 -28.21
CA GLY A 8 -26.02 -28.79 -29.07
C GLY A 8 -25.67 -27.37 -28.59
N LEU A 9 -24.66 -27.25 -27.71
CA LEU A 9 -23.66 -26.17 -27.63
C LEU A 9 -24.12 -24.69 -27.51
N GLY A 10 -23.77 -24.02 -26.39
CA GLY A 10 -23.89 -22.56 -26.32
C GLY A 10 -23.86 -21.87 -24.94
N ASN A 11 -23.53 -22.56 -23.85
CA ASN A 11 -23.35 -21.89 -22.55
C ASN A 11 -22.06 -21.06 -22.56
N SER A 12 -22.17 -19.79 -22.96
CA SER A 12 -21.25 -18.77 -22.49
C SER A 12 -21.53 -18.54 -21.02
N GLU A 13 -20.53 -18.77 -20.18
CA GLU A 13 -20.58 -18.43 -18.77
C GLU A 13 -20.81 -16.92 -18.67
N ARG A 14 -21.94 -16.52 -18.07
CA ARG A 14 -22.13 -15.12 -17.71
C ARG A 14 -21.26 -14.86 -16.49
N GLU A 15 -20.29 -13.95 -16.64
CA GLU A 15 -19.61 -13.35 -15.50
C GLU A 15 -20.66 -12.85 -14.49
N PRO A 16 -20.43 -13.03 -13.17
CA PRO A 16 -21.32 -12.48 -12.16
C PRO A 16 -21.49 -10.97 -12.34
N SER A 17 -22.73 -10.56 -12.51
CA SER A 17 -23.11 -9.18 -12.80
C SER A 17 -22.64 -8.22 -11.70
N LEU A 18 -21.93 -7.18 -12.14
CA LEU A 18 -21.92 -5.82 -11.58
C LEU A 18 -21.99 -5.74 -10.05
N ILE A 19 -20.82 -5.55 -9.43
CA ILE A 19 -20.72 -4.97 -8.09
C ILE A 19 -21.55 -3.69 -8.08
N THR A 20 -22.63 -3.70 -7.29
CA THR A 20 -23.50 -2.54 -7.05
C THR A 20 -22.69 -1.43 -6.41
N GLU A 21 -22.90 -0.21 -6.91
CA GLU A 21 -22.50 1.10 -6.36
C GLU A 21 -21.67 1.04 -5.07
N VAL A 22 -20.36 1.33 -5.19
CA VAL A 22 -19.54 1.67 -4.02
C VAL A 22 -20.13 2.93 -3.39
N ASP A 23 -20.64 2.80 -2.17
CA ASP A 23 -21.30 3.88 -1.45
C ASP A 23 -20.36 5.07 -1.30
N MET A 24 -20.75 6.23 -1.86
CA MET A 24 -19.94 7.46 -1.80
C MET A 24 -19.89 8.08 -0.39
N ASN A 25 -20.58 7.50 0.59
CA ASN A 25 -20.50 7.93 2.00
C ASN A 25 -19.17 7.61 2.70
N ASP A 26 -18.30 6.76 2.12
CA ASP A 26 -16.95 6.49 2.67
C ASP A 26 -15.93 7.62 2.43
N PHE A 27 -16.30 8.69 1.70
CA PHE A 27 -15.42 9.83 1.46
C PHE A 27 -15.48 10.86 2.61
N ILE A 28 -14.47 10.83 3.48
CA ILE A 28 -14.30 11.81 4.55
C ILE A 28 -14.06 13.22 3.96
N ASN A 29 -14.99 14.12 4.29
CA ASN A 29 -14.97 15.53 3.89
C ASN A 29 -13.94 16.33 4.72
N PHE A 30 -12.91 16.89 4.08
CA PHE A 30 -11.83 17.63 4.75
C PHE A 30 -12.02 19.15 4.67
N ASN A 31 -12.83 19.70 5.58
CA ASN A 31 -12.81 21.13 5.90
C ASN A 31 -12.05 21.37 7.22
N GLY A 32 -10.84 21.94 7.14
CA GLY A 32 -10.18 22.58 8.30
C GLY A 32 -9.23 21.70 9.13
N VAL A 33 -8.12 21.26 8.52
CA VAL A 33 -7.02 20.55 9.18
C VAL A 33 -5.72 21.17 8.60
N ASN A 34 -5.03 22.15 9.23
CA ASN A 34 -3.99 23.05 8.59
C ASN A 34 -2.54 23.06 9.20
N LEU A 35 -1.54 22.57 8.44
CA LEU A 35 -0.09 22.32 8.62
C LEU A 35 0.50 21.64 9.90
N VAL A 36 1.14 20.46 9.72
CA VAL A 36 2.18 19.88 10.62
C VAL A 36 3.55 19.85 9.90
N LYS A 37 4.68 19.79 10.65
CA LYS A 37 6.05 19.92 10.09
C LYS A 37 7.05 18.74 10.34
N HIS A 38 6.84 17.84 11.31
CA HIS A 38 7.93 16.96 11.76
C HIS A 38 8.32 15.82 10.80
N ASP A 39 7.36 15.18 10.12
CA ASP A 39 7.62 14.04 9.22
C ASP A 39 7.10 14.32 7.80
N TYR A 40 7.71 15.31 7.14
CA TYR A 40 7.32 15.84 5.82
C TYR A 40 6.99 14.77 4.78
N ASN A 41 7.74 13.67 4.77
CA ASN A 41 7.55 12.57 3.82
C ASN A 41 6.23 11.83 4.05
N ILE A 42 5.92 11.47 5.31
CA ILE A 42 4.63 10.84 5.65
C ILE A 42 3.49 11.80 5.29
N LEU A 43 3.61 13.08 5.66
CA LEU A 43 2.61 14.09 5.35
C LEU A 43 2.40 14.26 3.84
N THR A 44 3.46 14.15 3.03
CA THR A 44 3.37 14.22 1.57
C THR A 44 2.69 12.98 0.99
N GLY A 45 2.95 11.78 1.52
CA GLY A 45 2.25 10.57 1.10
C GLY A 45 0.77 10.56 1.51
N ILE A 46 0.47 10.98 2.75
CA ILE A 46 -0.91 11.13 3.23
C ILE A 46 -1.65 12.17 2.37
N ALA A 47 -0.99 13.28 2.03
CA ALA A 47 -1.52 14.26 1.09
C ALA A 47 -1.81 13.62 -0.28
N LYS A 48 -0.88 12.85 -0.87
CA LYS A 48 -1.11 12.15 -2.14
C LYS A 48 -2.36 11.27 -2.10
N GLU A 49 -2.50 10.39 -1.10
CA GLU A 49 -3.67 9.51 -0.96
C GLU A 49 -4.98 10.31 -0.93
N TYR A 50 -5.08 11.33 -0.08
CA TYR A 50 -6.32 12.09 0.07
C TYR A 50 -6.61 13.06 -1.09
N PHE A 51 -5.60 13.58 -1.80
CA PHE A 51 -5.81 14.52 -2.90
C PHE A 51 -6.04 13.85 -4.28
N HIS A 52 -5.62 12.60 -4.48
CA HIS A 52 -5.68 11.94 -5.79
C HIS A 52 -7.10 11.71 -6.32
N LYS A 53 -8.11 11.50 -5.46
CA LYS A 53 -9.47 11.12 -5.91
C LYS A 53 -10.38 12.26 -6.40
N THR A 54 -10.01 13.53 -6.21
CA THR A 54 -10.87 14.68 -6.61
C THR A 54 -10.10 15.86 -7.19
N ALA A 55 -8.79 16.00 -6.92
CA ALA A 55 -8.17 17.33 -6.95
C ALA A 55 -7.28 17.64 -8.18
N GLU A 56 -6.94 16.67 -9.04
CA GLU A 56 -6.16 16.94 -10.27
C GLU A 56 -6.82 17.99 -11.18
N LYS A 57 -8.16 18.02 -11.21
CA LYS A 57 -8.94 19.02 -11.96
C LYS A 57 -8.89 20.44 -11.35
N TYR A 58 -8.53 20.57 -10.07
CA TYR A 58 -8.52 21.84 -9.33
C TYR A 58 -7.11 22.43 -9.13
N PHE A 59 -6.06 21.60 -9.06
CA PHE A 59 -4.71 22.06 -8.72
C PHE A 59 -3.91 22.70 -9.86
N SER A 60 -4.37 22.65 -11.12
CA SER A 60 -3.73 23.33 -12.26
C SER A 60 -3.62 24.86 -12.12
N ASN A 61 -4.38 25.47 -11.20
CA ASN A 61 -4.33 26.90 -10.88
C ASN A 61 -3.57 27.25 -9.58
N LEU A 62 -3.13 26.25 -8.80
CA LEU A 62 -2.63 26.46 -7.43
C LEU A 62 -1.09 26.47 -7.38
N ARG A 63 -0.53 27.58 -7.87
CA ARG A 63 0.92 27.84 -7.88
C ARG A 63 1.49 28.28 -6.52
N GLU A 64 0.71 28.18 -5.44
CA GLU A 64 1.12 28.56 -4.08
C GLU A 64 0.97 27.38 -3.11
N ALA A 65 2.07 26.67 -2.87
CA ALA A 65 2.18 25.59 -1.88
C ALA A 65 2.22 26.09 -0.41
N SER A 66 1.62 27.26 -0.13
CA SER A 66 1.70 27.99 1.14
C SER A 66 0.54 27.72 2.11
N LYS A 67 -0.42 26.84 1.76
CA LYS A 67 -1.66 26.57 2.51
C LYS A 67 -1.98 25.07 2.67
N LEU A 68 -1.07 24.28 3.26
CA LEU A 68 -1.21 22.82 3.46
C LEU A 68 -1.54 22.37 4.91
N VAL A 69 -1.62 21.05 5.17
CA VAL A 69 -2.59 20.40 6.08
C VAL A 69 -2.05 19.80 7.41
N TYR A 70 -2.87 19.82 8.48
CA TYR A 70 -2.56 19.40 9.88
C TYR A 70 -2.85 17.92 10.12
N LEU A 71 -2.47 17.04 9.20
CA LEU A 71 -2.65 15.63 9.48
C LEU A 71 -1.66 15.23 10.58
N HIS A 72 -2.19 14.61 11.63
CA HIS A 72 -1.41 14.08 12.73
C HIS A 72 -1.02 12.64 12.38
N VAL A 73 0.22 12.25 12.67
CA VAL A 73 0.79 10.94 12.26
C VAL A 73 0.11 9.75 12.97
N GLU A 74 -0.76 10.00 13.96
CA GLU A 74 -1.56 8.98 14.66
C GLU A 74 -3.04 8.98 14.21
N ASP A 75 -3.38 9.58 13.05
CA ASP A 75 -4.76 9.56 12.53
C ASP A 75 -5.17 8.13 12.13
N LYS A 76 -5.91 7.49 13.05
CA LYS A 76 -6.43 6.13 12.94
C LYS A 76 -7.33 5.86 11.72
N ARG A 77 -7.65 6.87 10.90
CA ARG A 77 -8.45 6.76 9.67
C ARG A 77 -7.60 6.55 8.42
N VAL A 78 -6.29 6.77 8.47
CA VAL A 78 -5.38 6.41 7.37
C VAL A 78 -5.43 4.89 7.19
N ARG A 79 -5.73 4.44 5.96
CA ARG A 79 -5.77 3.02 5.55
C ARG A 79 -4.79 2.72 4.43
N ARG A 80 -4.49 3.72 3.60
CA ARG A 80 -3.64 3.60 2.43
C ARG A 80 -2.67 4.77 2.42
N LEU A 81 -1.45 4.54 1.96
CA LEU A 81 -0.39 5.55 1.95
C LEU A 81 0.54 5.30 0.75
N ASP A 82 0.52 6.22 -0.22
CA ASP A 82 1.48 6.22 -1.33
C ASP A 82 2.62 7.20 -1.10
N MET A 83 3.80 6.65 -0.87
CA MET A 83 5.08 7.34 -0.76
C MET A 83 6.05 6.90 -1.86
N CYS A 84 5.51 6.47 -3.01
CA CYS A 84 6.30 6.19 -4.21
C CYS A 84 7.07 7.43 -4.68
N SER A 85 8.33 7.23 -5.08
CA SER A 85 9.18 8.27 -5.69
C SER A 85 9.30 9.52 -4.82
N GLN A 86 9.64 9.36 -3.54
CA GLN A 86 9.82 10.46 -2.57
C GLN A 86 11.30 10.67 -2.17
N SER A 87 12.24 10.00 -2.83
CA SER A 87 13.68 10.04 -2.54
C SER A 87 14.03 9.69 -1.09
N LEU A 88 13.26 8.77 -0.49
CA LEU A 88 13.48 8.30 0.89
C LEU A 88 14.74 7.43 0.95
N ILE A 89 15.58 7.62 1.97
CA ILE A 89 16.76 6.79 2.25
C ILE A 89 16.55 5.80 3.41
N GLU A 90 15.52 6.05 4.22
CA GLU A 90 15.11 5.23 5.37
C GLU A 90 13.57 5.16 5.41
N VAL A 91 13.04 4.17 6.12
CA VAL A 91 11.61 4.15 6.47
C VAL A 91 11.27 5.42 7.28
N PRO A 92 10.22 6.17 6.90
CA PRO A 92 9.87 7.42 7.58
C PRO A 92 9.55 7.22 9.07
N LYS A 93 10.13 8.07 9.93
CA LYS A 93 9.87 8.05 11.37
C LYS A 93 8.41 8.32 11.66
N GLY A 94 7.83 7.59 12.62
CA GLY A 94 6.42 7.70 12.98
C GLY A 94 5.46 6.92 12.07
N ILE A 95 5.92 6.31 10.97
CA ILE A 95 5.04 5.48 10.13
C ILE A 95 4.44 4.31 10.92
N ASP A 96 5.20 3.78 11.89
CA ASP A 96 4.84 2.73 12.84
C ASP A 96 3.61 3.06 13.70
N LYS A 97 3.24 4.34 13.80
CA LYS A 97 2.04 4.82 14.50
C LYS A 97 0.76 4.71 13.67
N LEU A 98 0.87 4.54 12.36
CA LEU A 98 -0.26 4.31 11.45
C LEU A 98 -0.73 2.85 11.52
N VAL A 99 -0.97 2.34 12.73
CA VAL A 99 -1.22 0.91 13.01
C VAL A 99 -2.40 0.29 12.25
N ASN A 100 -3.31 1.10 11.70
CA ASN A 100 -4.44 0.66 10.89
C ASN A 100 -4.17 0.72 9.38
N LEU A 101 -2.93 0.89 8.94
CA LEU A 101 -2.57 0.99 7.53
C LEU A 101 -2.64 -0.40 6.86
N SER A 102 -3.50 -0.57 5.85
CA SER A 102 -3.64 -1.82 5.11
C SER A 102 -2.93 -1.84 3.75
N VAL A 103 -2.63 -0.68 3.17
CA VAL A 103 -1.81 -0.58 1.94
C VAL A 103 -0.71 0.46 2.10
N LEU A 104 0.55 0.07 1.86
CA LEU A 104 1.70 0.96 1.86
C LEU A 104 2.52 0.81 0.57
N SER A 105 2.73 1.93 -0.12
CA SER A 105 3.65 2.03 -1.25
C SER A 105 4.86 2.88 -0.86
N LEU A 106 6.03 2.26 -0.87
CA LEU A 106 7.36 2.86 -0.66
C LEU A 106 8.28 2.62 -1.87
N SER A 107 7.72 2.22 -3.01
CA SER A 107 8.49 1.91 -4.23
C SER A 107 9.24 3.11 -4.80
N SER A 108 10.28 2.84 -5.60
CA SER A 108 11.09 3.86 -6.29
C SER A 108 11.73 4.86 -5.33
N ASN A 109 12.30 4.35 -4.24
CA ASN A 109 13.06 5.13 -3.25
C ASN A 109 14.50 4.56 -3.14
N GLN A 110 15.22 4.90 -2.08
CA GLN A 110 16.60 4.48 -1.80
C GLN A 110 16.69 3.82 -0.41
N ILE A 111 15.60 3.20 0.05
CA ILE A 111 15.51 2.59 1.39
C ILE A 111 16.41 1.35 1.42
N GLU A 112 17.31 1.29 2.42
CA GLU A 112 18.20 0.14 2.64
C GLU A 112 17.74 -0.78 3.79
N ASP A 113 17.00 -0.21 4.76
CA ASP A 113 16.50 -0.87 5.95
C ASP A 113 14.98 -0.66 6.08
N VAL A 114 14.25 -1.75 6.28
CA VAL A 114 12.78 -1.77 6.45
C VAL A 114 12.36 -1.86 7.92
N SER A 115 13.30 -1.72 8.86
CA SER A 115 13.01 -1.59 10.28
C SER A 115 12.03 -0.43 10.54
N GLY A 116 11.15 -0.61 11.54
CA GLY A 116 10.02 0.28 11.80
C GLY A 116 8.71 -0.10 11.10
N LEU A 117 8.72 -0.89 10.01
CA LEU A 117 7.46 -1.38 9.40
C LEU A 117 6.78 -2.50 10.21
N GLY A 118 7.53 -3.28 11.00
CA GLY A 118 7.03 -4.48 11.69
C GLY A 118 5.95 -4.31 12.76
N ASN A 119 5.54 -3.08 13.07
CA ASN A 119 4.39 -2.77 13.94
C ASN A 119 3.06 -2.61 13.17
N LEU A 120 3.12 -2.55 11.83
CA LEU A 120 1.97 -2.31 10.95
C LEU A 120 1.21 -3.61 10.66
N VAL A 121 0.76 -4.28 11.70
CA VAL A 121 0.18 -5.64 11.64
C VAL A 121 -1.07 -5.74 10.76
N GLU A 122 -1.77 -4.62 10.50
CA GLU A 122 -2.94 -4.54 9.62
C GLU A 122 -2.57 -4.41 8.11
N LEU A 123 -1.29 -4.41 7.74
CA LEU A 123 -0.87 -4.35 6.33
C LEU A 123 -1.25 -5.61 5.56
N GLU A 124 -2.13 -5.43 4.56
CA GLU A 124 -2.46 -6.42 3.53
C GLU A 124 -1.47 -6.36 2.36
N ARG A 125 -1.04 -5.15 1.94
CA ARG A 125 -0.23 -4.96 0.72
C ARG A 125 0.91 -3.98 0.95
N LEU A 126 2.14 -4.44 0.69
CA LEU A 126 3.37 -3.67 0.87
C LEU A 126 4.20 -3.66 -0.42
N TYR A 127 4.38 -2.47 -1.01
CA TYR A 127 5.19 -2.27 -2.21
C TYR A 127 6.52 -1.58 -1.85
N LEU A 128 7.61 -2.31 -2.01
CA LEU A 128 8.99 -1.92 -1.70
C LEU A 128 9.93 -2.04 -2.92
N GLY A 129 9.39 -2.31 -4.11
CA GLY A 129 10.18 -2.49 -5.32
C GLY A 129 10.93 -1.22 -5.75
N TYR A 130 12.05 -1.37 -6.44
CA TYR A 130 12.98 -0.27 -6.78
C TYR A 130 13.46 0.48 -5.51
N ASN A 131 14.13 -0.24 -4.63
CA ASN A 131 14.82 0.29 -3.44
C ASN A 131 16.24 -0.29 -3.35
N GLN A 132 16.90 -0.17 -2.19
CA GLN A 132 18.27 -0.64 -1.95
C GLN A 132 18.33 -1.65 -0.79
N ILE A 133 17.21 -2.29 -0.48
CA ILE A 133 16.99 -3.13 0.72
C ILE A 133 18.00 -4.28 0.77
N ARG A 134 18.54 -4.57 1.96
CA ARG A 134 19.46 -5.69 2.21
C ARG A 134 18.86 -6.80 3.06
N ASP A 135 18.02 -6.42 4.02
CA ASP A 135 17.47 -7.27 5.06
C ASP A 135 15.96 -7.01 5.16
N ILE A 136 15.16 -8.07 5.24
CA ILE A 136 13.70 -8.02 5.37
C ILE A 136 13.18 -8.69 6.66
N THR A 137 14.07 -9.00 7.61
CA THR A 137 13.70 -9.62 8.91
C THR A 137 12.67 -8.81 9.69
N GLY A 138 12.68 -7.48 9.56
CA GLY A 138 11.68 -6.58 10.14
C GLY A 138 10.24 -6.79 9.64
N LEU A 139 10.01 -7.57 8.58
CA LEU A 139 8.69 -7.82 7.99
C LEU A 139 7.99 -9.09 8.52
N GLY A 140 8.67 -9.96 9.27
CA GLY A 140 8.10 -11.26 9.71
C GLY A 140 6.84 -11.15 10.59
N ASN A 141 6.68 -10.00 11.26
CA ASN A 141 5.53 -9.68 12.11
C ASN A 141 4.28 -9.21 11.33
N LEU A 142 4.37 -9.00 10.02
CA LEU A 142 3.23 -8.59 9.18
C LEU A 142 2.33 -9.80 8.89
N VAL A 143 1.57 -10.22 9.91
CA VAL A 143 0.79 -11.47 9.91
C VAL A 143 -0.39 -11.47 8.92
N ASN A 144 -0.90 -10.30 8.54
CA ASN A 144 -2.01 -10.14 7.61
C ASN A 144 -1.56 -9.81 6.17
N LEU A 145 -0.25 -9.91 5.86
CA LEU A 145 0.29 -9.49 4.57
C LEU A 145 -0.07 -10.49 3.46
N GLU A 146 -0.93 -10.06 2.54
CA GLU A 146 -1.35 -10.81 1.36
C GLU A 146 -0.38 -10.63 0.18
N LEU A 147 0.27 -9.46 0.06
CA LEU A 147 1.16 -9.14 -1.05
C LEU A 147 2.39 -8.34 -0.62
N LEU A 148 3.57 -8.82 -1.03
CA LEU A 148 4.86 -8.18 -0.82
C LEU A 148 5.62 -8.01 -2.15
N GLY A 149 5.74 -6.77 -2.61
CA GLY A 149 6.53 -6.42 -3.79
C GLY A 149 7.95 -5.97 -3.44
N LEU A 150 8.97 -6.78 -3.72
CA LEU A 150 10.39 -6.51 -3.47
C LEU A 150 11.23 -6.37 -4.75
N SER A 151 10.62 -6.47 -5.93
CA SER A 151 11.34 -6.49 -7.22
C SER A 151 12.28 -5.29 -7.42
N ASN A 152 13.44 -5.55 -8.01
CA ASN A 152 14.50 -4.54 -8.22
C ASN A 152 15.07 -3.96 -6.90
N ASN A 153 15.32 -4.81 -5.90
CA ASN A 153 16.19 -4.51 -4.76
C ASN A 153 17.55 -5.23 -4.94
N PRO A 154 18.57 -4.58 -5.55
CA PRO A 154 19.79 -5.27 -6.00
C PRO A 154 20.70 -5.74 -4.86
N ASN A 155 20.50 -5.24 -3.64
CA ASN A 155 21.29 -5.61 -2.47
C ASN A 155 20.62 -6.71 -1.62
N LEU A 156 19.41 -7.16 -1.98
CA LEU A 156 18.65 -8.16 -1.24
C LEU A 156 19.06 -9.57 -1.66
N ASP A 157 19.84 -10.26 -0.83
CA ASP A 157 20.02 -11.70 -0.98
C ASP A 157 18.80 -12.44 -0.43
N CYS A 158 17.94 -12.92 -1.33
CA CYS A 158 16.75 -13.70 -0.99
C CYS A 158 17.05 -15.16 -0.58
N ASN A 159 18.30 -15.63 -0.74
CA ASN A 159 18.75 -16.95 -0.31
C ASN A 159 19.49 -16.91 1.04
N ALA A 160 19.93 -15.74 1.50
CA ALA A 160 20.46 -15.56 2.85
C ALA A 160 19.45 -16.05 3.89
N TRP A 161 19.89 -16.90 4.82
CA TRP A 161 19.00 -17.66 5.72
C TRP A 161 17.93 -16.81 6.42
N ASN A 162 18.30 -15.64 6.92
CA ASN A 162 17.39 -14.67 7.55
C ASN A 162 16.25 -14.21 6.61
N ASN A 163 16.61 -13.74 5.41
CA ASN A 163 15.65 -13.24 4.41
C ASN A 163 14.80 -14.38 3.84
N LYS A 164 15.44 -15.51 3.52
CA LYS A 164 14.79 -16.72 3.01
C LYS A 164 13.72 -17.23 3.97
N LYS A 165 14.04 -17.27 5.27
CA LYS A 165 13.10 -17.65 6.33
C LYS A 165 11.84 -16.78 6.33
N VAL A 166 11.97 -15.45 6.25
CA VAL A 166 10.80 -14.55 6.20
C VAL A 166 9.99 -14.74 4.91
N ILE A 167 10.65 -14.94 3.76
CA ILE A 167 9.97 -15.22 2.49
C ILE A 167 9.18 -16.53 2.56
N ASP A 168 9.73 -17.56 3.21
CA ASP A 168 9.05 -18.84 3.39
C ASP A 168 7.87 -18.70 4.37
N GLU A 169 8.05 -18.07 5.54
CA GLU A 169 6.98 -17.83 6.52
C GLU A 169 5.83 -16.97 5.96
N LEU A 170 6.11 -16.03 5.06
CA LEU A 170 5.09 -15.27 4.35
C LEU A 170 4.33 -16.14 3.34
N LYS A 171 5.03 -16.94 2.55
CA LYS A 171 4.41 -17.87 1.57
C LYS A 171 3.58 -18.97 2.23
N GLU A 172 3.97 -19.44 3.42
CA GLU A 172 3.17 -20.36 4.25
C GLU A 172 1.84 -19.74 4.71
N ARG A 173 1.75 -18.40 4.77
CA ARG A 173 0.53 -17.62 5.06
C ARG A 173 -0.20 -17.18 3.78
N GLU A 174 0.11 -17.81 2.64
CA GLU A 174 -0.45 -17.51 1.32
C GLU A 174 -0.10 -16.10 0.77
N CYS A 175 0.92 -15.43 1.32
CA CYS A 175 1.41 -14.14 0.81
C CYS A 175 2.07 -14.27 -0.58
N GLU A 176 1.63 -13.45 -1.53
CA GLU A 176 2.28 -13.28 -2.83
C GLU A 176 3.55 -12.45 -2.70
N VAL A 177 4.71 -13.11 -2.73
CA VAL A 177 6.03 -12.44 -2.66
C VAL A 177 6.67 -12.34 -4.05
N TYR A 178 6.76 -11.11 -4.56
CA TYR A 178 7.39 -10.77 -5.84
C TYR A 178 8.83 -10.27 -5.62
N LEU A 179 9.82 -10.99 -6.16
CA LEU A 179 11.26 -10.69 -6.04
C LEU A 179 11.85 -10.07 -7.31
#